data_AF-A0A1M5XDZ1-F1
#
_entry.id   AF-A0A1M5XDZ1-F1
#
_cell.length_a   1.000
_cell.length_b   1.000
_cell.length_c   1.000
_cell.angle_alpha   90.00
_cell.angle_beta   90.00
_cell.angle_gamma   90.00
#
_symmetry.space_group_name_H-M   'P 1'
#
loop_
_entity.id
_entity.type
_entity.pdbx_description
1 polymer ?
#
loop_
_entity_poly.entity_id
_entity_poly.type
_entity_poly.pdbx_seq_one_letter_code
_entity_poly.pdbx_strand_id
1 'polypeptide(L)'
;MALWGLLSRPVTYQELCAAIPGTDSANVKLLLQLFGAAGVSQPADEAGGGIPEDRDEVLRQWEFHDLLFHSRVRDGRQDQPLGGTFRFWPEMAPLPVCKPPMRGEIIELAKPDLEHLREEDYPFTLVLEERHSIRDYAPEAITLQQIGEFLYRTARVKSIRPADPQRGIMYESSARPYPGGGACHELEIYLTVGKCGGLDFRLIPL
;
A
#
# COMPACT_ATOMS: atom_id res chain seq x y z
N MET A 1 -2.27 -32.20 6.39
CA MET A 1 -3.49 -31.37 6.32
C MET A 1 -4.48 -31.63 7.46
N ALA A 2 -4.71 -32.88 7.90
CA ALA A 2 -5.68 -33.17 8.98
C ALA A 2 -5.38 -32.48 10.34
N LEU A 3 -4.10 -32.42 10.73
CA LEU A 3 -3.70 -31.85 12.02
C LEU A 3 -4.00 -30.35 12.19
N TRP A 4 -3.80 -29.55 11.14
CA TRP A 4 -4.03 -28.10 11.21
C TRP A 4 -5.50 -27.76 11.39
N GLY A 5 -6.38 -28.50 10.69
CA GLY A 5 -7.82 -28.36 10.89
C GLY A 5 -8.26 -28.71 12.31
N LEU A 6 -7.63 -29.71 12.93
CA LEU A 6 -7.92 -30.09 14.33
C LEU A 6 -7.48 -29.02 15.33
N LEU A 7 -6.33 -28.36 15.09
CA LEU A 7 -5.78 -27.30 15.95
C LEU A 7 -6.44 -25.93 15.74
N SER A 8 -7.34 -25.78 14.76
CA SER A 8 -8.11 -24.54 14.57
C SER A 8 -9.14 -24.27 15.68
N ARG A 9 -9.34 -25.25 16.56
CA ARG A 9 -10.15 -25.17 17.78
C ARG A 9 -9.36 -25.79 18.94
N PRO A 10 -9.70 -25.46 20.19
CA PRO A 10 -9.16 -26.16 21.35
C PRO A 10 -9.38 -27.67 21.22
N VAL A 11 -8.32 -28.45 21.39
CA VAL A 11 -8.33 -29.92 21.31
C VAL A 11 -7.32 -30.49 22.30
N THR A 12 -7.67 -31.58 22.97
CA THR A 12 -6.75 -32.24 23.91
C THR A 12 -5.74 -33.11 23.17
N TYR A 13 -4.60 -33.38 23.81
CA TYR A 13 -3.58 -34.28 23.27
C TYR A 13 -4.13 -35.69 22.96
N GLN A 14 -5.04 -36.21 23.80
CA GLN A 14 -5.66 -37.52 23.61
C GLN A 14 -6.56 -37.56 22.38
N GLU A 15 -7.42 -36.55 22.21
CA GLU A 15 -8.29 -36.42 21.03
C GLU A 15 -7.47 -36.27 19.75
N LEU A 16 -6.38 -35.51 19.80
CA LEU A 16 -5.47 -35.32 18.68
C LEU A 16 -4.79 -36.63 18.26
N CYS A 17 -4.34 -37.43 19.21
CA CYS A 17 -3.76 -38.76 18.94
C CYS A 17 -4.81 -39.73 18.36
N ALA A 18 -6.05 -39.68 18.86
CA ALA A 18 -7.14 -40.53 18.37
C ALA A 18 -7.61 -40.13 16.95
N ALA A 19 -7.56 -38.85 16.62
CA ALA A 19 -8.03 -38.30 15.35
C ALA A 19 -7.06 -38.50 14.17
N ILE A 20 -5.83 -38.97 14.43
CA ILE A 20 -4.83 -39.24 13.38
C ILE A 20 -4.42 -40.72 13.42
N PRO A 21 -5.20 -41.61 12.77
CA PRO A 21 -4.94 -43.04 12.78
C PRO A 21 -3.52 -43.37 12.28
N GLY A 22 -2.82 -44.27 12.98
CA GLY A 22 -1.49 -44.75 12.59
C GLY A 22 -0.33 -43.82 12.91
N THR A 23 -0.55 -42.70 13.60
CA THR A 23 0.53 -41.81 14.05
C THR A 23 0.99 -42.16 15.46
N ASP A 24 2.30 -42.27 15.66
CA ASP A 24 2.90 -42.44 16.99
C ASP A 24 2.66 -41.19 17.85
N SER A 25 2.10 -41.40 19.04
CA SER A 25 1.87 -40.37 20.06
C SER A 25 3.14 -39.56 20.37
N ALA A 26 4.32 -40.18 20.36
CA ALA A 26 5.59 -39.47 20.57
C ALA A 26 5.86 -38.41 19.49
N ASN A 27 5.50 -38.71 18.23
CA ASN A 27 5.64 -37.78 17.12
C ASN A 27 4.63 -36.63 17.20
N VAL A 28 3.39 -36.89 17.63
CA VAL A 28 2.39 -35.85 17.89
C VAL A 28 2.89 -34.89 18.97
N LYS A 29 3.45 -35.42 20.06
CA LYS A 29 4.01 -34.63 21.15
C LYS A 29 5.17 -33.75 20.69
N LEU A 30 6.11 -34.31 19.93
CA LEU A 30 7.26 -33.56 19.41
C LEU A 30 6.81 -32.40 18.49
N LEU A 31 5.80 -32.64 17.64
CA LEU A 31 5.28 -31.64 16.74
C LEU A 31 4.56 -30.50 17.48
N LEU A 32 3.77 -30.81 18.51
CA LEU A 32 3.16 -29.79 19.36
C LEU A 32 4.20 -28.96 20.12
N GLN A 33 5.29 -29.59 20.59
CA GLN A 33 6.40 -28.87 21.22
C GLN A 33 7.08 -27.91 20.23
N LEU A 34 7.28 -28.35 18.98
CA LEU A 34 7.81 -27.49 17.92
C LEU A 34 6.89 -26.31 17.63
N PHE A 35 5.58 -26.54 17.49
CA PHE A 35 4.61 -25.46 17.24
C PHE A 35 4.51 -24.48 18.40
N GLY A 36 4.53 -24.96 19.65
CA GLY A 36 4.59 -24.10 20.82
C GLY A 36 5.86 -23.24 20.86
N ALA A 37 7.03 -23.86 20.61
CA ALA A 37 8.31 -23.13 20.56
C ALA A 37 8.37 -22.12 19.42
N ALA A 38 7.71 -22.39 18.29
CA ALA A 38 7.61 -21.49 17.15
C ALA A 38 6.51 -20.42 17.27
N GLY A 39 5.72 -20.43 18.36
CA GLY A 39 4.59 -19.51 18.56
C GLY A 39 3.37 -19.78 17.66
N VAL A 40 3.30 -20.96 17.04
CA VAL A 40 2.24 -21.36 16.09
C VAL A 40 1.00 -21.91 16.82
N SER A 41 1.18 -22.45 18.02
CA SER A 41 0.09 -22.99 18.85
C SER A 41 0.32 -22.62 20.31
N GLN A 42 -0.77 -22.40 21.04
CA GLN A 42 -0.72 -22.05 22.45
C GLN A 42 -1.71 -22.90 23.26
N PRO A 43 -1.44 -23.11 24.56
CA PRO A 43 -2.41 -23.77 25.44
C PRO A 43 -3.68 -22.91 25.52
N ALA A 44 -4.83 -23.53 25.28
CA ALA A 44 -6.12 -22.90 25.50
C ALA A 44 -6.52 -23.02 26.98
N ASP A 45 -7.25 -22.03 27.50
CA ASP A 45 -7.82 -22.06 28.84
C ASP A 45 -8.88 -23.17 28.96
N GLU A 46 -8.78 -23.98 30.02
CA GLU A 46 -9.72 -25.05 30.35
C GLU A 46 -11.16 -24.53 30.55
N ALA A 47 -11.32 -23.30 31.02
CA ALA A 47 -12.63 -22.75 31.37
C ALA A 47 -13.38 -22.07 30.20
N GLY A 48 -12.71 -21.80 29.07
CA GLY A 48 -13.30 -20.99 28.00
C GLY A 48 -12.70 -21.12 26.61
N GLY A 49 -11.67 -21.94 26.41
CA GLY A 49 -11.11 -22.23 25.08
C GLY A 49 -10.33 -21.09 24.41
N GLY A 50 -10.13 -19.95 25.08
CA GLY A 50 -9.29 -18.85 24.59
C GLY A 50 -7.81 -19.10 24.81
N ILE A 51 -6.95 -18.47 24.01
CA ILE A 51 -5.48 -18.51 24.13
C ILE A 51 -4.95 -17.25 24.83
N PRO A 52 -3.70 -17.25 25.34
CA PRO A 52 -3.10 -16.07 25.97
C PRO A 52 -3.16 -14.80 25.11
N GLU A 53 -3.00 -14.91 23.79
CA GLU A 53 -3.09 -13.77 22.86
C GLU A 53 -4.46 -13.09 22.90
N ASP A 54 -5.55 -13.82 23.16
CA ASP A 54 -6.91 -13.26 23.26
C ASP A 54 -7.07 -12.30 24.43
N ARG A 55 -6.10 -12.28 25.35
CA ARG A 55 -6.07 -11.42 26.55
C ARG A 55 -4.94 -10.39 26.50
N ASP A 56 -4.03 -10.50 25.55
CA ASP A 56 -2.94 -9.55 25.38
C ASP A 56 -3.46 -8.24 24.77
N GLU A 57 -3.36 -7.15 25.52
CA GLU A 57 -3.90 -5.85 25.11
C GLU A 57 -3.27 -5.31 23.82
N VAL A 58 -2.01 -5.68 23.53
CA VAL A 58 -1.29 -5.22 22.33
C VAL A 58 -1.66 -6.08 21.13
N LEU A 59 -1.63 -7.42 21.27
CA LEU A 59 -1.91 -8.33 20.14
C LEU A 59 -3.35 -8.25 19.66
N ARG A 60 -4.31 -8.00 20.55
CA ARG A 60 -5.73 -7.83 20.18
C ARG A 60 -6.02 -6.60 19.33
N GLN A 61 -5.08 -5.65 19.23
CA GLN A 61 -5.20 -4.49 18.35
C GLN A 61 -4.78 -4.78 16.91
N TRP A 62 -4.20 -5.95 16.64
CA TRP A 62 -3.77 -6.37 15.31
C TRP A 62 -4.78 -7.29 14.66
N GLU A 63 -5.17 -6.95 13.44
CA GLU A 63 -5.74 -7.93 12.52
C GLU A 63 -4.62 -8.77 11.89
N PHE A 64 -4.92 -10.02 11.52
CA PHE A 64 -3.93 -10.94 10.93
C PHE A 64 -3.18 -10.33 9.74
N HIS A 65 -3.91 -9.67 8.83
CA HIS A 65 -3.33 -9.11 7.61
C HIS A 65 -2.41 -7.92 7.90
N ASP A 66 -2.71 -7.13 8.93
CA ASP A 66 -1.88 -6.00 9.36
C ASP A 66 -0.55 -6.50 9.93
N LEU A 67 -0.60 -7.50 10.82
CA LEU A 67 0.61 -8.04 11.44
C LEU A 67 1.47 -8.83 10.44
N LEU A 68 0.82 -9.56 9.53
CA LEU A 68 1.52 -10.24 8.43
C LEU A 68 2.23 -9.22 7.52
N PHE A 69 1.53 -8.16 7.10
CA PHE A 69 2.14 -7.12 6.27
C PHE A 69 3.29 -6.43 7.03
N HIS A 70 3.07 -6.02 8.28
CA HIS A 70 4.07 -5.38 9.12
C HIS A 70 5.35 -6.22 9.26
N SER A 71 5.22 -7.53 9.50
CA SER A 71 6.39 -8.43 9.62
C SER A 71 7.13 -8.62 8.30
N ARG A 72 6.42 -8.57 7.16
CA ARG A 72 7.00 -8.81 5.82
C ARG A 72 7.67 -7.58 5.20
N VAL A 73 7.30 -6.36 5.59
CA VAL A 73 7.85 -5.13 5.02
C VAL A 73 8.98 -4.50 5.84
N ARG A 74 9.35 -5.13 6.96
CA ARG A 74 10.41 -4.66 7.87
C ARG A 74 11.61 -5.58 7.77
N ASP A 75 12.78 -4.98 7.68
CA ASP A 75 14.03 -5.72 7.68
C ASP A 75 14.25 -6.47 9.00
N GLY A 76 14.89 -7.64 8.94
CA GLY A 76 15.23 -8.47 10.11
C GLY A 76 14.12 -9.38 10.66
N ARG A 77 12.88 -9.30 10.15
CA ARG A 77 11.78 -10.23 10.53
C ARG A 77 11.41 -11.23 9.44
N GLN A 78 12.10 -11.15 8.31
CA GLN A 78 11.83 -11.92 7.10
C GLN A 78 13.13 -12.07 6.30
N ASP A 79 13.22 -13.11 5.49
CA ASP A 79 14.43 -13.53 4.77
C ASP A 79 14.43 -13.16 3.27
N GLN A 80 13.37 -12.54 2.77
CA GLN A 80 13.24 -12.13 1.38
C GLN A 80 14.00 -10.83 1.11
N PRO A 81 14.54 -10.66 -0.10
CA PRO A 81 15.12 -9.39 -0.51
C PRO A 81 14.10 -8.24 -0.51
N LEU A 82 14.48 -7.07 0.02
CA LEU A 82 13.68 -5.84 0.01
C LEU A 82 14.23 -4.82 -0.99
N GLY A 83 13.34 -4.02 -1.60
CA GLY A 83 13.70 -2.92 -2.49
C GLY A 83 13.79 -3.29 -3.97
N GLY A 84 14.70 -2.63 -4.70
CA GLY A 84 14.91 -2.79 -6.15
C GLY A 84 15.56 -4.12 -6.51
N THR A 85 14.83 -5.23 -6.32
CA THR A 85 15.32 -6.59 -6.56
C THR A 85 15.41 -6.96 -8.04
N PHE A 86 14.66 -6.24 -8.89
CA PHE A 86 14.60 -6.46 -10.35
C PHE A 86 14.42 -7.93 -10.74
N ARG A 87 13.70 -8.72 -9.93
CA ARG A 87 13.64 -10.19 -10.02
C ARG A 87 13.11 -10.77 -11.35
N PHE A 88 12.52 -9.94 -12.21
CA PHE A 88 11.99 -10.32 -13.52
C PHE A 88 12.85 -9.81 -14.68
N TRP A 89 13.96 -9.12 -14.41
CA TRP A 89 14.88 -8.65 -15.43
C TRP A 89 15.78 -9.80 -15.90
N PRO A 90 16.08 -9.93 -17.22
CA PRO A 90 15.60 -9.12 -18.35
C PRO A 90 14.34 -9.70 -19.02
N GLU A 91 13.74 -10.74 -18.45
CA GLU A 91 12.63 -11.49 -19.04
C GLU A 91 11.37 -10.64 -19.26
N MET A 92 11.14 -9.65 -18.38
CA MET A 92 10.01 -8.73 -18.46
C MET A 92 10.51 -7.28 -18.53
N ALA A 93 10.09 -6.58 -19.58
CA ALA A 93 10.33 -5.15 -19.72
C ALA A 93 9.56 -4.36 -18.64
N PRO A 94 10.13 -3.26 -18.11
CA PRO A 94 9.42 -2.38 -17.19
C PRO A 94 8.21 -1.72 -17.88
N LEU A 95 7.21 -1.34 -17.08
CA LEU A 95 6.09 -0.54 -17.57
C LEU A 95 6.56 0.88 -17.93
N PRO A 96 5.86 1.57 -18.87
CA PRO A 96 6.16 2.96 -19.21
C PRO A 96 6.04 3.89 -17.99
N VAL A 97 6.82 4.99 -17.97
CA VAL A 97 6.82 5.98 -16.88
C VAL A 97 5.49 6.75 -16.74
N CYS A 98 4.75 6.85 -17.84
CA CYS A 98 3.42 7.43 -17.89
C CYS A 98 2.48 6.40 -18.52
N LYS A 99 1.31 6.24 -17.92
CA LYS A 99 0.26 5.42 -18.51
C LYS A 99 -0.02 5.88 -19.95
N PRO A 100 -0.12 4.94 -20.92
CA PRO A 100 -0.54 5.27 -22.27
C PRO A 100 -1.91 5.98 -22.28
N PRO A 101 -2.12 6.95 -23.18
CA PRO A 101 -3.39 7.67 -23.26
C PRO A 101 -4.59 6.73 -23.35
N MET A 102 -5.61 7.00 -22.55
CA MET A 102 -6.88 6.27 -22.63
C MET A 102 -7.71 6.76 -23.81
N ARG A 103 -8.62 5.91 -24.29
CA ARG A 103 -9.58 6.30 -25.33
C ARG A 103 -10.57 7.31 -24.73
N GLY A 104 -10.79 8.42 -25.43
CA GLY A 104 -11.76 9.44 -24.99
C GLY A 104 -11.42 10.84 -25.52
N GLU A 105 -12.20 11.81 -25.08
CA GLU A 105 -11.93 13.24 -25.28
C GLU A 105 -10.73 13.67 -24.43
N ILE A 106 -9.81 14.45 -25.02
CA ILE A 106 -8.69 15.06 -24.32
C ILE A 106 -9.08 16.46 -23.92
N ILE A 107 -9.00 16.76 -22.62
CA ILE A 107 -9.33 18.06 -22.05
C ILE A 107 -8.03 18.73 -21.64
N GLU A 108 -7.67 19.80 -22.35
CA GLU A 108 -6.50 20.61 -22.01
C GLU A 108 -6.72 21.36 -20.70
N LEU A 109 -5.77 21.22 -19.77
CA LEU A 109 -5.80 21.87 -18.47
C LEU A 109 -4.90 23.10 -18.44
N ALA A 110 -5.33 24.11 -17.70
CA ALA A 110 -4.56 25.34 -17.52
C ALA A 110 -3.20 25.06 -16.88
N LYS A 111 -2.14 25.70 -17.41
CA LYS A 111 -0.80 25.69 -16.84
C LYS A 111 -0.54 27.06 -16.20
N PRO A 112 -0.33 27.15 -14.87
CA PRO A 112 -0.05 28.41 -14.21
C PRO A 112 1.35 28.92 -14.56
N ASP A 113 1.54 30.22 -14.40
CA ASP A 113 2.86 30.84 -14.44
C ASP A 113 3.60 30.54 -13.12
N LEU A 114 4.57 29.63 -13.19
CA LEU A 114 5.34 29.23 -12.01
C LEU A 114 6.34 30.28 -11.56
N GLU A 115 6.82 31.17 -12.44
CA GLU A 115 7.76 32.20 -12.02
C GLU A 115 7.03 33.28 -11.24
N HIS A 116 5.84 33.67 -11.70
CA HIS A 116 4.96 34.55 -10.94
C HIS A 116 4.54 33.94 -9.58
N LEU A 117 4.14 32.67 -9.55
CA LEU A 117 3.79 32.00 -8.30
C LEU A 117 4.98 31.90 -7.33
N ARG A 118 6.23 31.81 -7.80
CA ARG A 118 7.38 31.79 -6.89
C ARG A 118 7.55 33.09 -6.11
N GLU A 119 7.01 34.20 -6.62
CA GLU A 119 7.08 35.51 -5.99
C GLU A 119 5.85 35.80 -5.12
N GLU A 120 4.66 35.34 -5.55
CA GLU A 120 3.38 35.73 -4.93
C GLU A 120 2.65 34.63 -4.14
N ASP A 121 3.06 33.36 -4.28
CA ASP A 121 2.39 32.26 -3.57
C ASP A 121 2.57 32.36 -2.05
N TYR A 122 1.67 31.71 -1.31
CA TYR A 122 1.72 31.74 0.14
C TYR A 122 3.04 31.15 0.66
N PRO A 123 3.67 31.78 1.67
CA PRO A 123 4.89 31.25 2.25
C PRO A 123 4.62 29.89 2.88
N PHE A 124 5.57 28.96 2.74
CA PHE A 124 5.37 27.56 3.13
C PHE A 124 4.94 27.39 4.59
N THR A 125 5.51 28.17 5.53
CA THR A 125 5.10 28.14 6.94
C THR A 125 3.63 28.47 7.13
N LEU A 126 3.10 29.47 6.42
CA LEU A 126 1.68 29.84 6.52
C LEU A 126 0.79 28.70 6.03
N VAL A 127 1.14 28.07 4.91
CA VAL A 127 0.40 26.91 4.38
C VAL A 127 0.36 25.77 5.40
N LEU A 128 1.46 25.50 6.11
CA LEU A 128 1.50 24.45 7.13
C LEU A 128 0.61 24.76 8.33
N GLU A 129 0.65 26.00 8.83
CA GLU A 129 -0.11 26.42 10.02
C GLU A 129 -1.61 26.55 9.74
N GLU A 130 -1.98 26.99 8.54
CA GLU A 130 -3.39 27.19 8.18
C GLU A 130 -4.05 25.94 7.56
N ARG A 131 -3.28 24.91 7.17
CA ARG A 131 -3.85 23.71 6.56
C ARG A 131 -4.86 23.05 7.50
N HIS A 132 -6.09 22.92 7.02
CA HIS A 132 -7.15 22.15 7.65
C HIS A 132 -7.98 21.40 6.61
N SER A 133 -8.77 20.43 7.06
CA SER A 133 -9.65 19.65 6.17
C SER A 133 -11.01 20.33 6.05
N ILE A 134 -11.30 20.91 4.89
CA ILE A 134 -12.59 21.55 4.58
C ILE A 134 -13.54 20.51 3.97
N ARG A 135 -14.76 20.40 4.52
CA ARG A 135 -15.81 19.46 4.06
C ARG A 135 -17.15 20.13 3.75
N ASP A 136 -17.33 21.38 4.21
CA ASP A 136 -18.46 22.23 3.82
C ASP A 136 -17.98 23.19 2.74
N TYR A 137 -18.45 22.98 1.51
CA TYR A 137 -17.97 23.70 0.33
C TYR A 137 -18.84 24.93 0.02
N ALA A 138 -18.22 25.92 -0.64
CA ALA A 138 -18.94 27.07 -1.17
C ALA A 138 -20.01 26.63 -2.19
N PRO A 139 -21.09 27.42 -2.37
CA PRO A 139 -22.09 27.13 -3.39
C PRO A 139 -21.52 27.21 -4.82
N GLU A 140 -20.47 28.02 -5.02
CA GLU A 140 -19.72 28.09 -6.27
C GLU A 140 -18.87 26.82 -6.48
N ALA A 141 -19.02 26.19 -7.65
CA ALA A 141 -18.22 25.03 -8.02
C ALA A 141 -16.79 25.43 -8.36
N ILE A 142 -15.83 24.54 -8.06
CA ILE A 142 -14.45 24.65 -8.53
C ILE A 142 -14.40 24.74 -10.06
N THR A 143 -13.52 25.57 -10.61
CA THR A 143 -13.39 25.73 -12.07
C THR A 143 -12.37 24.78 -12.66
N LEU A 144 -12.49 24.49 -13.96
CA LEU A 144 -11.50 23.69 -14.69
C LEU A 144 -10.10 24.33 -14.65
N GLN A 145 -10.03 25.65 -14.62
CA GLN A 145 -8.79 26.41 -14.45
C GLN A 145 -8.14 26.13 -13.10
N GLN A 146 -8.91 26.18 -12.00
CA GLN A 146 -8.43 25.87 -10.65
C GLN A 146 -7.96 24.42 -10.52
N ILE A 147 -8.69 23.48 -11.13
CA ILE A 147 -8.28 22.06 -11.19
C ILE A 147 -6.94 21.92 -11.95
N GLY A 148 -6.83 22.56 -13.11
CA GLY A 148 -5.62 22.53 -13.93
C GLY A 148 -4.40 23.06 -13.18
N GLU A 149 -4.54 24.23 -12.53
CA GLU A 149 -3.49 24.80 -11.69
C GLU A 149 -3.09 23.84 -10.56
N PHE A 150 -4.08 23.31 -9.82
CA PHE A 150 -3.83 22.40 -8.70
C PHE A 150 -3.05 21.16 -9.15
N LEU A 151 -3.48 20.49 -10.21
CA LEU A 151 -2.82 19.30 -10.74
C LEU A 151 -1.43 19.61 -11.30
N TYR A 152 -1.26 20.76 -11.95
CA TYR A 152 0.04 21.18 -12.46
C TYR A 152 1.03 21.41 -11.31
N ARG A 153 0.61 22.06 -10.22
CA ARG A 153 1.44 22.32 -9.04
C ARG A 153 1.78 21.05 -8.26
N THR A 154 0.86 20.08 -8.19
CA THR A 154 0.97 18.92 -7.30
C THR A 154 1.47 17.65 -7.96
N ALA A 155 1.14 17.38 -9.23
CA ALA A 155 1.29 16.05 -9.81
C ALA A 155 1.94 15.98 -11.20
N ARG A 156 2.23 17.12 -11.85
CA ARG A 156 2.79 17.13 -13.22
C ARG A 156 4.09 16.34 -13.36
N VAL A 157 4.35 15.82 -14.55
CA VAL A 157 5.68 15.39 -14.96
C VAL A 157 6.54 16.64 -15.26
N LYS A 158 7.61 16.85 -14.49
CA LYS A 158 8.57 17.95 -14.70
C LYS A 158 9.62 17.58 -15.74
N SER A 159 10.07 16.34 -15.72
CA SER A 159 11.00 15.77 -16.70
C SER A 159 10.96 14.24 -16.66
N ILE A 160 11.43 13.62 -17.73
CA ILE A 160 11.59 12.18 -17.86
C ILE A 160 13.09 11.88 -17.99
N ARG A 161 13.55 10.82 -17.33
CA ARG A 161 14.92 10.31 -17.40
C ARG A 161 14.89 8.91 -18.00
N PRO A 162 15.64 8.66 -19.09
CA PRO A 162 15.65 7.36 -19.74
C PRO A 162 16.26 6.28 -18.83
N ALA A 163 15.90 5.03 -19.11
CA ALA A 163 16.59 3.88 -18.53
C ALA A 163 18.06 3.86 -19.01
N ASP A 164 18.96 3.44 -18.12
CA ASP A 164 20.37 3.20 -18.40
C ASP A 164 20.84 1.98 -17.58
N PRO A 165 20.59 0.75 -18.07
CA PRO A 165 20.96 -0.46 -17.35
C PRO A 165 22.46 -0.59 -17.07
N GLN A 166 23.32 0.04 -17.89
CA GLN A 166 24.78 0.05 -17.66
C GLN A 166 25.16 0.84 -16.40
N ARG A 167 24.32 1.81 -16.01
CA ARG A 167 24.47 2.62 -14.80
C ARG A 167 23.52 2.18 -13.68
N GLY A 168 22.88 1.02 -13.82
CA GLY A 168 21.95 0.47 -12.84
C GLY A 168 20.54 1.10 -12.84
N ILE A 169 20.21 1.91 -13.86
CA ILE A 169 18.89 2.52 -14.02
C ILE A 169 18.06 1.60 -14.91
N MET A 170 17.27 0.72 -14.29
CA MET A 170 16.61 -0.37 -15.02
C MET A 170 15.33 0.04 -15.77
N TYR A 171 14.81 1.24 -15.52
CA TYR A 171 13.55 1.72 -16.09
C TYR A 171 13.57 3.24 -16.29
N GLU A 172 12.68 3.71 -17.16
CA GLU A 172 12.44 5.14 -17.35
C GLU A 172 11.76 5.71 -16.10
N SER A 173 12.25 6.86 -15.62
CA SER A 173 11.76 7.50 -14.39
C SER A 173 11.32 8.93 -14.65
N SER A 174 10.48 9.48 -13.76
CA SER A 174 10.02 10.87 -13.87
C SER A 174 10.45 11.71 -12.67
N ALA A 175 10.58 13.01 -12.88
CA ALA A 175 10.62 13.97 -11.80
C ALA A 175 9.22 14.58 -11.64
N ARG A 176 8.63 14.51 -10.44
CA ARG A 176 7.34 15.11 -10.10
C ARG A 176 7.47 16.07 -8.91
N PRO A 177 6.48 16.91 -8.60
CA PRO A 177 6.52 17.82 -7.45
C PRO A 177 6.58 17.13 -6.07
N TYR A 178 6.44 15.80 -6.03
CA TYR A 178 6.50 15.00 -4.81
C TYR A 178 7.53 13.86 -4.96
N PRO A 179 8.11 13.39 -3.83
CA PRO A 179 9.04 12.27 -3.85
C PRO A 179 8.30 10.95 -4.17
N GLY A 180 9.01 10.03 -4.83
CA GLY A 180 8.51 8.68 -5.10
C GLY A 180 9.62 7.65 -4.91
N GLY A 181 9.31 6.51 -4.30
CA GLY A 181 10.27 5.42 -4.11
C GLY A 181 10.84 4.95 -5.44
N GLY A 182 12.18 4.93 -5.55
CA GLY A 182 12.86 4.60 -6.81
C GLY A 182 12.54 5.53 -7.99
N ALA A 183 11.90 6.69 -7.76
CA ALA A 183 11.40 7.56 -8.82
C ALA A 183 10.49 6.86 -9.85
N CYS A 184 9.80 5.79 -9.43
CA CYS A 184 8.86 5.05 -10.30
C CYS A 184 7.60 5.86 -10.57
N HIS A 185 7.09 6.56 -9.55
CA HIS A 185 5.85 7.33 -9.57
C HIS A 185 4.67 6.52 -10.13
N GLU A 186 4.39 5.38 -9.48
CA GLU A 186 3.40 4.37 -9.86
C GLU A 186 1.93 4.78 -9.72
N LEU A 187 1.67 5.98 -9.20
CA LEU A 187 0.32 6.49 -8.96
C LEU A 187 -0.22 7.26 -10.16
N GLU A 188 -1.48 7.00 -10.47
CA GLU A 188 -2.30 7.72 -11.45
C GLU A 188 -3.43 8.47 -10.75
N ILE A 189 -3.83 9.62 -11.28
CA ILE A 189 -4.89 10.46 -10.71
C ILE A 189 -6.13 10.39 -11.60
N TYR A 190 -7.27 10.02 -11.03
CA TYR A 190 -8.55 10.00 -11.74
C TYR A 190 -9.49 11.01 -11.10
N LEU A 191 -10.07 11.91 -11.90
CA LEU A 191 -11.02 12.89 -11.40
C LEU A 191 -12.44 12.36 -11.55
N THR A 192 -13.15 12.26 -10.43
CA THR A 192 -14.60 12.07 -10.43
C THR A 192 -15.26 13.44 -10.26
N VAL A 193 -15.82 14.00 -11.33
CA VAL A 193 -16.31 15.38 -11.34
C VAL A 193 -17.82 15.44 -11.14
N GLY A 194 -18.23 15.89 -9.95
CA GLY A 194 -19.63 16.17 -9.60
C GLY A 194 -20.15 17.48 -10.19
N LYS A 195 -19.51 18.60 -9.83
CA LYS A 195 -19.80 19.94 -10.34
C LYS A 195 -18.49 20.66 -10.63
N CYS A 196 -18.33 21.22 -11.82
CA CYS A 196 -17.16 22.00 -12.17
C CYS A 196 -17.52 23.10 -13.18
N GLY A 197 -17.08 24.33 -12.91
CA GLY A 197 -17.20 25.43 -13.86
C GLY A 197 -16.34 25.15 -15.09
N GLY A 198 -16.97 25.03 -16.26
CA GLY A 198 -16.31 24.71 -17.53
C GLY A 198 -16.24 23.22 -17.85
N LEU A 199 -16.93 22.36 -17.09
CA LEU A 199 -16.94 20.93 -17.33
C LEU A 199 -18.23 20.25 -16.82
N ASP A 200 -19.02 19.70 -17.74
CA ASP A 200 -20.20 18.88 -17.40
C ASP A 200 -19.83 17.59 -16.65
N PHE A 201 -20.74 17.08 -15.81
CA PHE A 201 -20.59 15.88 -14.99
C PHE A 201 -20.08 14.68 -15.80
N ARG A 202 -18.92 14.13 -15.40
CA ARG A 202 -18.32 12.93 -16.01
C ARG A 202 -17.18 12.37 -15.15
N LEU A 203 -16.86 11.09 -15.35
CA LEU A 203 -15.62 10.50 -14.86
C LEU A 203 -14.50 10.82 -15.86
N ILE A 204 -13.45 11.50 -15.42
CA ILE A 204 -12.28 11.82 -16.26
C ILE A 204 -11.11 10.97 -15.81
N PRO A 205 -10.68 10.03 -16.65
CA PRO A 205 -9.46 9.33 -16.39
C PRO A 205 -8.32 10.19 -16.97
N LEU A 206 -7.46 10.73 -16.11
CA LEU A 206 -6.32 11.57 -16.53
C LEU A 206 -5.14 10.71 -16.99
#